data_AF-A0A3M0SN46-F1
#
_entry.id   AF-A0A3M0SN46-F1
#
_cell.length_a   1.000
_cell.length_b   1.000
_cell.length_c   1.000
_cell.angle_alpha   90.00
_cell.angle_beta   90.00
_cell.angle_gamma   90.00
#
_symmetry.space_group_name_H-M   'P 1'
#
loop_
_entity.id
_entity.type
_entity.pdbx_description
1 polymer ?
#
loop_
_entity_poly.entity_id
_entity_poly.type
_entity_poly.pdbx_seq_one_letter_code
_entity_poly.pdbx_strand_id
1 'polypeptide(L)'
;MLPYRQKILVKRGFTLIEVLCSITIFSVLFMTALFIQVDALKVKTYNEEMNNCTLVMEYVKNSIMYNCSYDSLLNLRMKERTYIDCSNLKFQHIKNINVTTLFSDEKPLKEPYIILKVTGEKVLRVNLQLHAKMYGNIKVEECDFYKGNYKK
;
A
#
# COMPACT_ATOMS: atom_id res chain seq x y z
N MET A 1 53.19 -32.37 54.74
CA MET A 1 51.83 -31.95 54.34
C MET A 1 51.93 -30.48 53.95
N LEU A 2 52.04 -30.18 52.66
CA LEU A 2 52.15 -28.81 52.12
C LEU A 2 50.89 -28.53 51.27
N PRO A 3 50.26 -27.36 51.42
CA PRO A 3 48.99 -27.09 50.75
C PRO A 3 49.25 -26.83 49.27
N TYR A 4 48.62 -27.64 48.42
CA TYR A 4 48.59 -27.45 46.98
C TYR A 4 47.82 -26.17 46.66
N ARG A 5 48.54 -25.06 46.47
CA ARG A 5 47.95 -23.82 45.92
C ARG A 5 47.57 -24.12 44.48
N GLN A 6 46.27 -24.33 44.26
CA GLN A 6 45.68 -24.46 42.94
C GLN A 6 45.83 -23.11 42.21
N LYS A 7 46.90 -22.96 41.43
CA LYS A 7 47.10 -21.83 40.53
C LYS A 7 46.00 -21.90 39.47
N ILE A 8 45.01 -21.01 39.56
CA ILE A 8 44.11 -20.74 38.44
C ILE A 8 44.97 -20.10 37.34
N LEU A 9 45.48 -20.94 36.45
CA LEU A 9 46.11 -20.52 35.20
C LEU A 9 45.00 -19.96 34.30
N VAL A 10 44.70 -18.67 34.44
CA VAL A 10 43.84 -17.96 33.49
C VAL A 10 44.58 -17.95 32.14
N LYS A 11 44.22 -18.90 31.27
CA LYS A 11 44.80 -19.03 29.94
C LYS A 11 44.25 -17.90 29.07
N ARG A 12 44.98 -16.78 29.00
CA ARG A 12 44.63 -15.55 28.25
C ARG A 12 44.10 -15.78 26.83
N GLY A 13 44.53 -16.87 26.16
CA GLY A 13 44.03 -17.25 24.84
C GLY A 13 42.55 -17.69 24.80
N PHE A 14 42.04 -18.32 25.85
CA PHE A 14 40.61 -18.71 25.92
C PHE A 14 39.70 -17.50 26.09
N THR A 15 40.13 -16.50 26.86
CA THR A 15 39.40 -15.23 27.03
C THR A 15 39.28 -14.46 25.71
N LEU A 16 40.32 -14.47 24.86
CA LEU A 16 40.28 -13.79 23.56
C LEU A 16 39.30 -14.44 22.59
N ILE A 17 39.26 -15.79 22.55
CA ILE A 17 38.30 -16.54 21.72
C ILE A 17 36.86 -16.27 22.20
N GLU A 18 36.63 -16.27 23.51
CA GLU A 18 35.31 -16.01 24.10
C GLU A 18 34.78 -14.60 23.76
N VAL A 19 35.65 -13.59 23.82
CA VAL A 19 35.31 -12.22 23.40
C VAL A 19 34.98 -12.16 21.90
N LEU A 20 35.78 -12.80 21.05
CA LEU A 20 35.53 -12.84 19.60
C LEU A 20 34.22 -13.57 19.25
N CYS A 21 33.92 -14.68 19.92
CA CYS A 21 32.63 -15.37 19.77
C CYS A 21 31.48 -14.48 20.20
N SER A 22 31.61 -13.79 21.34
CA SER A 22 30.57 -12.89 21.85
C SER A 22 30.30 -11.73 20.89
N ILE A 23 31.36 -11.12 20.33
CA ILE A 23 31.25 -10.06 19.33
C ILE A 23 30.56 -10.60 18.07
N THR A 24 30.94 -11.79 17.60
CA THR A 24 30.37 -12.37 16.39
C THR A 24 28.87 -12.65 16.54
N ILE A 25 28.47 -13.27 17.66
CA ILE A 25 27.05 -13.52 17.98
C ILE A 25 26.29 -12.20 18.06
N PHE A 26 26.85 -11.22 18.77
CA PHE A 26 26.24 -9.89 18.88
C PHE A 26 26.09 -9.23 17.50
N SER A 27 27.11 -9.27 16.65
CA SER A 27 27.06 -8.69 15.31
C SER A 27 25.97 -9.33 14.44
N VAL A 28 25.84 -10.66 14.47
CA VAL A 28 24.78 -11.36 13.72
C VAL A 28 23.39 -10.95 14.22
N LEU A 29 23.19 -10.91 15.54
CA LEU A 29 21.91 -10.49 16.14
C LEU A 29 21.60 -9.03 15.81
N PHE A 30 22.61 -8.16 15.88
CA PHE A 30 22.48 -6.73 15.60
C PHE A 30 22.11 -6.48 14.14
N MET A 31 22.80 -7.10 13.19
CA MET A 31 22.48 -6.99 11.76
C MET A 31 21.07 -7.52 11.46
N THR A 32 20.69 -8.65 12.07
CA THR A 32 19.34 -9.20 11.95
C THR A 32 18.28 -8.21 12.45
N ALA A 33 18.51 -7.58 13.61
CA ALA A 33 17.62 -6.56 14.15
C ALA A 33 17.49 -5.34 13.21
N LEU A 34 18.59 -4.89 12.61
CA LEU A 34 18.56 -3.81 11.62
C LEU A 34 17.76 -4.20 10.37
N PHE A 35 17.93 -5.40 9.84
CA PHE A 35 17.15 -5.87 8.69
C PHE A 35 15.65 -5.92 9.00
N ILE A 36 15.27 -6.43 10.18
CA ILE A 36 13.88 -6.44 10.63
C ILE A 36 13.30 -5.02 10.70
N GLN A 37 14.07 -4.05 11.22
CA GLN A 37 13.62 -2.66 11.26
C GLN A 37 13.43 -2.06 9.86
N VAL A 38 14.36 -2.33 8.94
CA VAL A 38 14.25 -1.87 7.54
C VAL A 38 13.01 -2.47 6.87
N ASP A 39 12.75 -3.75 7.08
CA ASP A 39 11.57 -4.41 6.50
C ASP A 39 10.27 -3.94 7.15
N ALA A 40 10.27 -3.67 8.47
CA ALA A 40 9.13 -3.06 9.15
C ALA A 40 8.81 -1.67 8.58
N LEU A 41 9.82 -0.86 8.25
CA LEU A 41 9.61 0.43 7.59
C LEU A 41 9.00 0.26 6.20
N LYS A 42 9.49 -0.68 5.38
CA LYS A 42 8.91 -0.96 4.05
C LYS A 42 7.44 -1.36 4.15
N VAL A 43 7.10 -2.26 5.10
CA VAL A 43 5.71 -2.69 5.33
C VAL A 43 4.85 -1.53 5.79
N LYS A 44 5.37 -0.66 6.67
CA LYS A 44 4.65 0.53 7.13
C LYS A 44 4.33 1.47 5.97
N THR A 45 5.33 1.82 5.15
CA THR A 45 5.14 2.69 3.97
C THR A 45 4.14 2.08 3.00
N TYR A 46 4.25 0.79 2.74
CA TYR A 46 3.31 0.06 1.89
C TYR A 46 1.86 0.15 2.41
N ASN A 47 1.66 -0.09 3.72
CA ASN A 47 0.35 -0.01 4.33
C ASN A 47 -0.22 1.41 4.32
N GLU A 48 0.62 2.44 4.49
CA GLU A 48 0.21 3.84 4.40
C GLU A 48 -0.26 4.20 2.98
N GLU A 49 0.50 3.80 1.95
CA GLU A 49 0.11 3.97 0.54
C GLU A 49 -1.22 3.26 0.24
N MET A 50 -1.36 2.00 0.65
CA MET A 50 -2.56 1.21 0.42
C MET A 50 -3.78 1.79 1.14
N ASN A 51 -3.61 2.22 2.39
CA ASN A 51 -4.67 2.89 3.15
C ASN A 51 -5.11 4.18 2.46
N ASN A 52 -4.16 4.99 1.97
CA ASN A 52 -4.48 6.20 1.23
C ASN A 52 -5.24 5.88 -0.07
N CYS A 53 -4.85 4.86 -0.83
CA CYS A 53 -5.59 4.43 -2.03
C CYS A 53 -7.01 3.94 -1.71
N THR A 54 -7.17 3.23 -0.60
CA THR A 54 -8.49 2.77 -0.12
C THR A 54 -9.39 3.97 0.20
N LEU A 55 -8.87 4.98 0.90
CA LEU A 55 -9.60 6.22 1.20
C LEU A 55 -9.95 7.00 -0.08
N VAL A 56 -9.04 7.02 -1.08
CA VAL A 56 -9.32 7.61 -2.40
C VAL A 56 -10.45 6.85 -3.08
N MET A 57 -10.42 5.52 -3.10
CA MET A 57 -11.48 4.70 -3.70
C MET A 57 -12.84 4.91 -3.01
N GLU A 58 -12.85 4.99 -1.68
CA GLU A 58 -14.05 5.29 -0.90
C GLU A 58 -14.61 6.69 -1.23
N TYR A 59 -13.74 7.70 -1.30
CA TYR A 59 -14.13 9.05 -1.72
C TYR A 59 -14.72 9.06 -3.13
N VAL A 60 -14.08 8.36 -4.07
CA VAL A 60 -14.52 8.26 -5.46
C VAL A 60 -15.90 7.60 -5.52
N LYS A 61 -16.08 6.47 -4.82
CA LYS A 61 -17.37 5.77 -4.72
C LYS A 61 -18.46 6.71 -4.20
N ASN A 62 -18.23 7.36 -3.07
CA ASN A 62 -19.21 8.23 -2.44
C ASN A 62 -19.52 9.45 -3.33
N SER A 63 -18.50 10.04 -3.94
CA SER A 63 -18.67 11.15 -4.87
C SER A 63 -19.46 10.75 -6.11
N ILE A 64 -19.23 9.57 -6.66
CA ILE A 64 -20.03 9.05 -7.77
C ILE A 64 -21.48 8.84 -7.34
N MET A 65 -21.68 8.21 -6.18
CA MET A 65 -23.01 7.83 -5.71
C MET A 65 -23.89 9.04 -5.40
N TYR A 66 -23.33 10.06 -4.75
CA TYR A 66 -24.09 11.19 -4.23
C TYR A 66 -23.96 12.48 -5.06
N ASN A 67 -22.79 12.73 -5.66
CA ASN A 67 -22.47 14.03 -6.26
C ASN A 67 -22.32 14.00 -7.78
N CYS A 68 -22.13 12.82 -8.38
CA CYS A 68 -22.01 12.68 -9.83
C CYS A 68 -23.37 12.43 -10.49
N SER A 69 -23.63 13.13 -11.59
CA SER A 69 -24.84 12.91 -12.39
C SER A 69 -24.69 11.69 -13.30
N TYR A 70 -25.84 11.15 -13.71
CA TYR A 70 -25.92 10.04 -14.67
C TYR A 70 -25.15 10.35 -15.97
N ASP A 71 -25.37 11.54 -16.53
CA ASP A 71 -24.75 11.99 -17.78
C ASP A 71 -23.24 12.20 -17.63
N SER A 72 -22.77 12.65 -16.46
CA SER A 72 -21.34 12.80 -16.19
C SER A 72 -20.62 11.45 -16.23
N LEU A 73 -21.26 10.41 -15.69
CA LEU A 73 -20.71 9.05 -15.71
C LEU A 73 -20.69 8.46 -17.13
N LEU A 74 -21.74 8.71 -17.90
CA LEU A 74 -21.78 8.33 -19.32
C LEU A 74 -20.69 9.05 -20.10
N ASN A 75 -20.45 10.34 -19.83
CA ASN A 75 -19.39 11.10 -20.47
C ASN A 75 -18.00 10.55 -20.16
N LEU A 76 -17.74 10.11 -18.92
CA LEU A 76 -16.49 9.42 -18.58
C LEU A 76 -16.34 8.13 -19.38
N ARG A 77 -17.41 7.33 -19.49
CA ARG A 77 -17.43 6.11 -20.30
C ARG A 77 -17.15 6.38 -21.77
N MET A 78 -17.81 7.37 -22.37
CA MET A 78 -17.63 7.71 -23.79
C MET A 78 -16.24 8.26 -24.11
N LYS A 79 -15.60 8.95 -23.16
CA LYS A 79 -14.24 9.50 -23.30
C LYS A 79 -13.16 8.50 -22.87
N GLU A 80 -13.53 7.28 -22.52
CA GLU A 80 -12.63 6.24 -22.00
C GLU A 80 -11.78 6.67 -20.79
N ARG A 81 -12.22 7.69 -20.06
CA ARG A 81 -11.57 8.18 -18.85
C ARG A 81 -11.90 7.25 -17.69
N THR A 82 -11.02 6.28 -17.48
CA THR A 82 -11.28 5.12 -16.62
C THR A 82 -10.25 4.97 -15.50
N TYR A 83 -9.09 5.59 -15.58
CA TYR A 83 -8.00 5.34 -14.65
C TYR A 83 -7.80 6.49 -13.65
N ILE A 84 -7.38 6.16 -12.44
CA ILE A 84 -6.88 7.12 -11.46
C ILE A 84 -5.54 6.60 -10.95
N ASP A 85 -4.46 7.36 -11.14
CA ASP A 85 -3.16 7.07 -10.53
C ASP A 85 -3.18 7.46 -9.05
N CYS A 86 -3.02 6.50 -8.15
CA CYS A 86 -3.04 6.76 -6.71
C CYS A 86 -1.67 7.12 -6.13
N SER A 87 -0.58 6.96 -6.90
CA SER A 87 0.80 7.13 -6.43
C SER A 87 1.07 8.52 -5.87
N ASN A 88 0.43 9.56 -6.42
CA ASN A 88 0.62 10.96 -6.03
C ASN A 88 -0.63 11.61 -5.40
N LEU A 89 -1.73 10.87 -5.28
CA LEU A 89 -2.98 11.41 -4.78
C LEU A 89 -3.07 11.22 -3.27
N LYS A 90 -2.88 12.27 -2.48
CA LYS A 90 -3.24 12.20 -1.05
C LYS A 90 -4.72 12.49 -0.89
N PHE A 91 -5.41 11.68 -0.08
CA PHE A 91 -6.83 11.87 0.25
C PHE A 91 -7.16 13.32 0.67
N GLN A 92 -6.27 13.96 1.44
CA GLN A 92 -6.43 15.33 1.91
C GLN A 92 -6.55 16.36 0.77
N HIS A 93 -5.90 16.12 -0.37
CA HIS A 93 -5.93 17.04 -1.50
C HIS A 93 -7.16 16.85 -2.39
N ILE A 94 -7.76 15.66 -2.41
CA ILE A 94 -8.89 15.36 -3.30
C ILE A 94 -10.26 15.66 -2.71
N LYS A 95 -10.37 15.88 -1.40
CA LYS A 95 -11.65 16.03 -0.69
C LYS A 95 -12.56 17.15 -1.23
N ASN A 96 -11.99 18.11 -1.94
CA ASN A 96 -12.69 19.25 -2.55
C ASN A 96 -12.60 19.29 -4.09
N ILE A 97 -12.01 18.26 -4.71
CA ILE A 97 -11.85 18.17 -6.16
C ILE A 97 -13.05 17.43 -6.75
N ASN A 98 -13.51 17.87 -7.91
CA ASN A 98 -14.54 17.14 -8.66
C ASN A 98 -14.00 15.77 -9.08
N VAL A 99 -14.67 14.71 -8.64
CA VAL A 99 -14.23 13.33 -8.87
C VAL A 99 -14.03 13.00 -10.36
N THR A 100 -14.80 13.61 -11.27
CA THR A 100 -14.71 13.31 -12.70
C THR A 100 -13.40 13.78 -13.32
N THR A 101 -12.71 14.75 -12.71
CA THR A 101 -11.41 15.24 -13.21
C THR A 101 -10.24 14.39 -12.76
N LEU A 102 -10.44 13.48 -11.80
CA LEU A 102 -9.41 12.55 -11.36
C LEU A 102 -9.18 11.43 -12.38
N PHE A 103 -10.16 11.16 -13.25
CA PHE A 103 -10.08 10.10 -14.23
C PHE A 103 -9.30 10.52 -15.49
N SER A 104 -8.30 9.72 -15.83
CA SER A 104 -7.53 9.76 -17.08
C SER A 104 -7.94 8.61 -18.02
N ASP A 105 -7.70 8.84 -19.30
CA ASP A 105 -7.74 7.85 -20.39
C ASP A 105 -6.45 7.01 -20.44
N GLU A 106 -5.35 7.55 -19.97
CA GLU A 106 -4.08 6.84 -19.90
C GLU A 106 -4.00 5.92 -18.67
N LYS A 107 -3.62 4.65 -18.91
CA LYS A 107 -3.34 3.69 -17.86
C LYS A 107 -2.04 4.07 -17.13
N PRO A 108 -2.03 4.18 -15.79
CA PRO A 108 -0.83 4.46 -15.03
C PRO A 108 0.26 3.42 -15.25
N LEU A 109 1.52 3.88 -15.30
CA LEU A 109 2.70 3.04 -15.53
C LEU A 109 3.01 2.11 -14.34
N LYS A 110 2.54 2.47 -13.15
CA LYS A 110 2.82 1.76 -11.91
C LYS A 110 1.57 1.68 -11.03
N GLU A 111 1.44 0.59 -10.30
CA GLU A 111 0.53 0.45 -9.17
C GLU A 111 0.98 1.32 -7.98
N PRO A 112 0.04 1.75 -7.12
CA PRO A 112 -1.40 1.46 -7.15
C PRO A 112 -2.23 2.43 -8.02
N TYR A 113 -3.26 1.90 -8.68
CA TYR A 113 -4.23 2.70 -9.45
C TYR A 113 -5.65 2.15 -9.36
N ILE A 114 -6.64 3.00 -9.60
CA ILE A 114 -8.06 2.62 -9.63
C ILE A 114 -8.55 2.58 -11.08
N ILE A 115 -9.37 1.60 -11.42
CA ILE A 115 -10.11 1.51 -12.69
C ILE A 115 -11.60 1.70 -12.41
N LEU A 116 -12.24 2.54 -13.21
CA LEU A 116 -13.68 2.70 -13.29
C LEU A 116 -14.21 1.95 -14.52
N LYS A 117 -15.12 1.01 -14.29
CA LYS A 117 -15.90 0.33 -15.33
C LYS A 117 -17.37 0.68 -15.16
N VAL A 118 -17.96 1.25 -16.22
CA VAL A 118 -19.38 1.64 -16.25
C VAL A 118 -20.09 0.85 -17.34
N THR A 119 -21.11 0.07 -16.95
CA THR A 119 -21.90 -0.76 -17.87
C THR A 119 -23.40 -0.53 -17.64
N GLY A 120 -24.25 -0.95 -18.59
CA GLY A 120 -25.70 -0.75 -18.52
C GLY A 120 -26.20 0.51 -19.24
N GLU A 121 -27.53 0.61 -19.37
CA GLU A 121 -28.20 1.62 -20.19
C GLU A 121 -29.24 2.48 -19.46
N LYS A 122 -30.12 1.88 -18.64
CA LYS A 122 -31.13 2.60 -17.84
C LYS A 122 -30.67 2.82 -16.40
N VAL A 123 -29.99 1.82 -15.86
CA VAL A 123 -29.30 1.85 -14.57
C VAL A 123 -27.86 1.47 -14.87
N LEU A 124 -26.93 2.37 -14.53
CA LEU A 124 -25.51 2.11 -14.71
C LEU A 124 -25.04 1.23 -13.56
N ARG A 125 -24.42 0.11 -13.90
CA ARG A 125 -23.57 -0.64 -12.97
C ARG A 125 -22.18 -0.03 -13.02
N VAL A 126 -21.70 0.38 -11.86
CA VAL A 126 -20.39 0.98 -11.66
C VAL A 126 -19.54 0.00 -10.86
N ASN A 127 -18.41 -0.38 -11.44
CA ASN A 127 -17.41 -1.24 -10.81
C ASN A 127 -16.13 -0.43 -10.67
N LEU A 128 -15.70 -0.21 -9.43
CA LEU A 128 -14.40 0.36 -9.11
C LEU A 128 -13.44 -0.76 -8.74
N GLN A 129 -12.24 -0.75 -9.30
CA GLN A 129 -11.21 -1.76 -9.06
C GLN A 129 -9.93 -1.08 -8.62
N LEU A 130 -9.45 -1.34 -7.41
CA LEU A 130 -8.12 -0.93 -6.96
C LEU A 130 -7.12 -2.03 -7.33
N HIS A 131 -6.16 -1.68 -8.18
CA HIS A 131 -5.07 -2.55 -8.60
C HIS A 131 -3.82 -2.16 -7.82
N ALA A 132 -3.32 -3.09 -7.00
CA ALA A 132 -2.15 -2.87 -6.16
C ALA A 132 -1.22 -4.07 -6.18
N LYS A 133 0.10 -3.81 -6.13
CA LYS A 133 1.10 -4.88 -6.09
C LYS A 133 1.32 -5.34 -4.64
N MET A 134 0.99 -6.59 -4.31
CA MET A 134 1.26 -7.25 -3.03
C MET A 134 2.19 -8.44 -3.26
N TYR A 135 3.34 -8.46 -2.58
CA TYR A 135 4.29 -9.60 -2.63
C TYR A 135 4.66 -10.07 -4.04
N GLY A 136 4.79 -9.13 -4.98
CA GLY A 136 5.14 -9.42 -6.38
C GLY A 136 3.94 -9.68 -7.31
N ASN A 137 2.75 -9.94 -6.76
CA ASN A 137 1.53 -10.19 -7.52
C ASN A 137 0.61 -8.96 -7.51
N ILE A 138 -0.13 -8.74 -8.59
CA ILE A 138 -1.19 -7.72 -8.61
C ILE A 138 -2.41 -8.32 -7.92
N LYS A 139 -2.85 -7.67 -6.85
CA LYS A 139 -4.13 -7.94 -6.19
C LYS A 139 -5.13 -6.88 -6.64
N VAL A 140 -6.35 -7.32 -6.92
CA VAL A 140 -7.45 -6.44 -7.31
C VAL A 140 -8.51 -6.48 -6.22
N GLU A 141 -8.86 -5.31 -5.70
CA GLU A 141 -9.97 -5.12 -4.77
C GLU A 141 -11.10 -4.38 -5.48
N GLU A 142 -12.30 -4.98 -5.51
CA GLU A 142 -13.40 -4.49 -6.33
C GLU A 142 -14.60 -4.05 -5.49
N CYS A 143 -15.31 -3.02 -5.96
CA CYS A 143 -16.57 -2.58 -5.41
C CYS A 143 -17.58 -2.29 -6.52
N ASP A 144 -18.71 -2.99 -6.47
CA ASP A 144 -19.86 -2.78 -7.34
C ASP A 144 -20.93 -1.92 -6.67
N PHE A 145 -21.51 -0.99 -7.43
CA PHE A 145 -22.70 -0.24 -7.03
C PHE A 145 -23.48 0.24 -8.27
N TYR A 146 -24.68 0.77 -8.06
CA TYR A 146 -25.62 1.10 -9.14
C TYR A 146 -26.02 2.58 -9.09
N LYS A 147 -26.19 3.17 -10.27
CA LYS A 147 -26.65 4.57 -10.44
C LYS A 147 -27.75 4.63 -11.48
N GLY A 148 -28.97 4.91 -11.05
CA GLY A 148 -30.12 5.14 -11.93
C GLY A 148 -30.19 6.58 -12.45
N ASN A 149 -30.88 6.78 -13.57
CA ASN A 149 -31.30 8.10 -14.03
C ASN A 149 -32.61 8.50 -13.34
N TYR A 150 -32.51 8.98 -12.11
CA TYR A 150 -33.66 9.52 -11.38
C TYR A 150 -33.87 10.97 -11.83
N LYS A 151 -35.00 11.27 -12.47
CA LYS A 151 -35.46 12.66 -12.64
C LYS A 151 -35.64 13.24 -11.23
N LYS A 152 -34.87 14.26 -10.88
CA LYS A 152 -35.19 15.11 -9.74
C LYS A 152 -36.45 15.92 -10.03
#